data_AF-A0A941QVH3-F1
#
_entry.id   AF-A0A941QVH3-F1
#
_cell.length_a   1.000
_cell.length_b   1.000
_cell.length_c   1.000
_cell.angle_alpha   90.00
_cell.angle_beta   90.00
_cell.angle_gamma   90.00
#
_symmetry.space_group_name_H-M   'P 1'
#
loop_
_entity.id
_entity.type
_entity.pdbx_description
1 polymer ?
#
loop_
_entity_poly.entity_id
_entity_poly.type
_entity_poly.pdbx_seq_one_letter_code
_entity_poly.pdbx_strand_id
1 'polypeptide(L)'
;MELQPDLFALINITPFSWSAIGTALFCGTVIGFERQVRGKPVGIRTSALIIVGTYLFLASALLLQGEASDPTRVLGQVVTGIGFLGAGVMLSKHGEVIGVTSAAAIWMLAALGVLISLGSLLTAIKLSLLVVLILCGVEFLENRLRVLTRGVHQKTDQTSGRSGRGKL
;
A
#
# COMPACT_ATOMS: atom_id res chain seq x y z
N MET A 1 -25.63 -26.16 -36.82
CA MET A 1 -25.14 -24.79 -37.06
C MET A 1 -24.87 -24.18 -35.69
N GLU A 2 -23.87 -24.75 -35.02
CA GLU A 2 -23.39 -24.34 -33.71
C GLU A 2 -21.87 -24.56 -33.75
N LEU A 3 -21.07 -23.49 -33.60
CA LEU A 3 -19.72 -23.45 -33.04
C LEU A 3 -19.04 -22.12 -33.44
N GLN A 4 -19.25 -21.10 -32.63
CA GLN A 4 -18.24 -20.08 -32.32
C GLN A 4 -18.72 -19.42 -31.03
N PRO A 5 -18.30 -19.88 -29.83
CA PRO A 5 -18.48 -19.07 -28.65
C PRO A 5 -17.70 -17.77 -28.89
N ASP A 6 -18.44 -16.67 -28.88
CA ASP A 6 -17.98 -15.34 -29.20
C ASP A 6 -16.70 -15.03 -28.42
N LEU A 7 -15.57 -14.79 -29.10
CA LEU A 7 -14.31 -14.38 -28.47
C LEU A 7 -14.52 -13.19 -27.51
N PHE A 8 -15.52 -12.36 -27.81
CA PHE A 8 -15.98 -11.26 -26.97
C PHE A 8 -16.57 -11.72 -25.63
N ALA A 9 -17.27 -12.85 -25.55
CA ALA A 9 -17.78 -13.40 -24.30
C ALA A 9 -16.65 -13.87 -23.36
N LEU A 10 -15.50 -14.30 -23.91
CA LEU A 10 -14.34 -14.68 -23.11
C LEU A 10 -13.60 -13.46 -22.51
N ILE A 11 -13.69 -12.29 -23.16
CA ILE A 11 -13.06 -11.05 -22.71
C ILE A 11 -14.03 -10.22 -21.86
N ASN A 12 -15.34 -10.44 -21.97
CA ASN A 12 -16.31 -9.67 -21.24
C ASN A 12 -16.36 -10.11 -19.77
N ILE A 13 -16.07 -9.20 -18.86
CA ILE A 13 -16.06 -9.46 -17.42
C ILE A 13 -17.29 -8.86 -16.73
N THR A 14 -18.36 -8.57 -17.47
CA THR A 14 -19.65 -8.15 -16.90
C THR A 14 -20.05 -9.11 -15.78
N PRO A 15 -20.41 -8.59 -14.59
CA PRO A 15 -20.76 -7.20 -14.27
C PRO A 15 -19.59 -6.25 -13.90
N PHE A 16 -18.35 -6.72 -13.90
CA PHE A 16 -17.16 -5.90 -13.61
C PHE A 16 -16.70 -5.09 -14.83
N SER A 17 -15.82 -4.11 -14.62
CA SER A 17 -15.35 -3.21 -15.68
C SER A 17 -13.83 -3.24 -15.83
N TRP A 18 -13.36 -3.37 -17.08
CA TRP A 18 -11.94 -3.29 -17.43
C TRP A 18 -11.32 -1.95 -17.06
N SER A 19 -12.07 -0.85 -17.13
CA SER A 19 -11.59 0.47 -16.72
C SER A 19 -11.35 0.56 -15.21
N ALA A 20 -12.18 -0.13 -14.42
CA ALA A 20 -12.02 -0.22 -12.97
C ALA A 20 -10.78 -1.05 -12.61
N ILE A 21 -10.57 -2.19 -13.25
CA ILE A 21 -9.36 -3.01 -13.07
C ILE A 21 -8.12 -2.24 -13.50
N GLY A 22 -8.14 -1.59 -14.66
CA GLY A 22 -7.04 -0.75 -15.14
C GLY A 22 -6.70 0.37 -14.15
N THR A 23 -7.72 1.02 -13.57
CA THR A 23 -7.53 2.03 -12.53
C THR A 23 -6.95 1.43 -11.25
N ALA A 24 -7.42 0.26 -10.82
CA ALA A 24 -6.90 -0.43 -9.64
C ALA A 24 -5.42 -0.80 -9.81
N LEU A 25 -5.06 -1.34 -10.97
CA LEU A 25 -3.68 -1.66 -11.32
C LEU A 25 -2.81 -0.41 -11.37
N PHE A 26 -3.30 0.68 -11.96
CA PHE A 26 -2.59 1.95 -12.00
C PHE A 26 -2.32 2.50 -10.59
N CYS A 27 -3.36 2.65 -9.77
CA CYS A 27 -3.23 3.14 -8.40
C CYS A 27 -2.30 2.26 -7.55
N GLY A 28 -2.42 0.93 -7.69
CA GLY A 28 -1.59 -0.04 -6.98
C GLY A 28 -0.13 0.02 -7.42
N THR A 29 0.11 0.22 -8.71
CA THR A 29 1.45 0.38 -9.26
C THR A 29 2.09 1.69 -8.80
N VAL A 30 1.36 2.80 -8.83
CA VAL A 30 1.87 4.12 -8.41
C VAL A 30 2.33 4.10 -6.95
N ILE A 31 1.52 3.58 -6.04
CA ILE A 31 1.87 3.48 -4.62
C ILE A 31 2.95 2.41 -4.43
N GLY A 32 2.76 1.21 -4.99
CA GLY A 32 3.68 0.10 -4.80
C GLY A 32 5.07 0.33 -5.40
N PHE A 33 5.18 1.14 -6.46
CA PHE A 33 6.46 1.54 -7.05
C PHE A 33 7.26 2.40 -6.09
N GLU A 34 6.63 3.43 -5.52
CA GLU A 34 7.25 4.28 -4.50
C GLU A 34 7.73 3.44 -3.30
N ARG A 35 6.89 2.50 -2.83
CA ARG A 35 7.24 1.60 -1.73
C ARG A 35 8.41 0.69 -2.07
N GLN A 36 8.41 0.12 -3.27
CA GLN A 36 9.44 -0.83 -3.73
C GLN A 36 10.79 -0.14 -3.93
N VAL A 37 10.81 1.05 -4.53
CA VAL A 37 12.03 1.87 -4.67
C VAL A 37 12.64 2.21 -3.31
N ARG A 38 11.81 2.41 -2.29
CA ARG A 38 12.25 2.70 -0.92
C ARG A 38 12.52 1.46 -0.06
N GLY A 39 12.53 0.26 -0.65
CA GLY A 39 12.82 -0.99 0.06
C GLY A 39 11.82 -1.35 1.16
N LYS A 40 10.58 -0.85 1.08
CA LYS A 40 9.51 -1.16 2.05
C LYS A 40 8.89 -2.54 1.73
N PRO A 41 8.32 -3.25 2.71
CA PRO A 41 7.83 -4.63 2.57
C PRO A 41 6.64 -4.81 1.60
N VAL A 42 5.94 -3.74 1.22
CA VAL A 42 4.74 -3.79 0.36
C VAL A 42 5.09 -3.21 -1.01
N GLY A 43 5.46 -4.06 -1.97
CA GLY A 43 5.83 -3.62 -3.33
C GLY A 43 4.66 -3.63 -4.34
N ILE A 44 4.97 -3.38 -5.61
CA ILE A 44 3.99 -3.25 -6.71
C ILE A 44 3.00 -4.42 -6.79
N ARG A 45 3.50 -5.66 -6.74
CA ARG A 45 2.65 -6.86 -6.86
C ARG A 45 1.63 -6.93 -5.73
N THR A 46 2.10 -6.74 -4.50
CA THR A 46 1.25 -6.77 -3.30
C THR A 46 0.23 -5.63 -3.33
N SER A 47 0.66 -4.42 -3.68
CA SER A 47 -0.22 -3.27 -3.79
C SER A 47 -1.33 -3.47 -4.82
N ALA A 48 -0.99 -3.94 -6.02
CA ALA A 48 -1.97 -4.22 -7.06
C ALA A 48 -3.01 -5.28 -6.61
N LEU A 49 -2.56 -6.37 -5.98
CA LEU A 49 -3.46 -7.43 -5.51
C LEU A 49 -4.42 -6.94 -4.41
N ILE A 50 -3.95 -6.08 -3.50
CA ILE A 50 -4.81 -5.50 -2.46
C ILE A 50 -5.93 -4.66 -3.09
N ILE A 51 -5.60 -3.71 -3.98
CA ILE A 51 -6.63 -2.83 -4.58
C ILE A 51 -7.62 -3.66 -5.41
N VAL A 52 -7.13 -4.55 -6.27
CA VAL A 52 -7.98 -5.38 -7.14
C VAL A 52 -8.86 -6.31 -6.31
N GLY A 53 -8.30 -6.98 -5.30
CA GLY A 53 -9.06 -7.85 -4.40
C GLY A 53 -10.18 -7.09 -3.68
N THR A 54 -9.86 -5.92 -3.10
CA THR A 54 -10.87 -5.09 -2.43
C THR A 54 -11.96 -4.61 -3.40
N TYR A 55 -11.60 -4.20 -4.61
CA TYR A 55 -12.57 -3.86 -5.67
C TYR A 55 -13.50 -5.04 -5.95
N LEU A 56 -12.95 -6.24 -6.19
CA LEU A 56 -13.74 -7.42 -6.54
C LEU A 56 -14.69 -7.83 -5.42
N PHE A 57 -14.23 -7.85 -4.16
CA PHE A 57 -15.07 -8.21 -3.02
C PHE A 57 -16.24 -7.23 -2.85
N LEU A 58 -15.96 -5.92 -2.89
CA LEU A 58 -17.03 -4.94 -2.68
C LEU A 58 -17.94 -4.85 -3.90
N ALA A 59 -17.42 -4.87 -5.13
CA ALA A 59 -18.24 -4.90 -6.33
C ALA A 59 -19.17 -6.14 -6.35
N SER A 60 -18.67 -7.31 -5.95
CA SER A 60 -19.50 -8.52 -5.81
C SER A 60 -20.61 -8.33 -4.77
N ALA A 61 -20.31 -7.70 -3.63
CA ALA A 61 -21.31 -7.41 -2.60
C ALA A 61 -22.39 -6.41 -3.08
N LEU A 62 -22.00 -5.40 -3.87
CA LEU A 62 -22.94 -4.44 -4.43
C LEU A 62 -23.91 -5.10 -5.43
N LEU A 63 -23.46 -6.14 -6.14
CA LEU A 63 -24.30 -6.89 -7.09
C LEU A 63 -25.34 -7.79 -6.42
N LEU A 64 -25.06 -8.23 -5.19
CA LEU A 64 -25.96 -9.06 -4.38
C LEU A 64 -26.95 -8.22 -3.55
N GLN A 65 -26.97 -6.90 -3.73
CA GLN A 65 -27.93 -6.02 -3.04
C GLN A 65 -29.36 -6.40 -3.40
N GLY A 66 -30.18 -6.66 -2.38
CA GLY A 66 -31.59 -7.02 -2.52
C GLY A 66 -31.91 -8.46 -2.11
N GLU A 67 -30.93 -9.38 -2.11
CA GLU A 67 -31.14 -10.80 -1.74
C GLU A 67 -30.77 -11.10 -0.27
N ALA A 68 -31.02 -10.15 0.65
CA ALA A 68 -30.65 -10.20 2.08
C ALA A 68 -29.16 -10.00 2.41
N SER A 69 -28.34 -9.55 1.46
CA SER A 69 -26.95 -9.13 1.71
C SER A 69 -26.85 -7.62 1.94
N ASP A 70 -26.28 -7.21 3.08
CA ASP A 70 -25.91 -5.81 3.37
C ASP A 70 -24.45 -5.57 2.95
N PRO A 71 -24.19 -4.77 1.90
CA PRO A 71 -22.84 -4.43 1.46
C PRO A 71 -21.98 -3.79 2.55
N THR A 72 -22.61 -3.10 3.51
CA THR A 72 -21.94 -2.48 4.65
C THR A 72 -21.26 -3.54 5.52
N ARG A 73 -21.89 -4.72 5.66
CA ARG A 73 -21.32 -5.86 6.37
C ARG A 73 -20.08 -6.39 5.67
N VAL A 74 -20.13 -6.54 4.34
CA VAL A 74 -18.97 -6.98 3.55
C VAL A 74 -17.85 -5.95 3.62
N LEU A 75 -18.17 -4.66 3.52
CA LEU A 75 -17.20 -3.58 3.70
C LEU A 75 -16.50 -3.68 5.07
N GLY A 76 -17.27 -3.91 6.15
CA GLY A 76 -16.72 -4.12 7.50
C GLY A 76 -15.81 -5.35 7.60
N GLN A 77 -16.18 -6.47 6.96
CA GLN A 77 -15.35 -7.68 6.90
C GLN A 77 -14.05 -7.46 6.11
N VAL A 78 -14.13 -6.74 4.99
CA VAL A 78 -12.97 -6.35 4.19
C VAL A 78 -12.02 -5.51 5.04
N VAL A 79 -12.51 -4.43 5.66
CA VAL A 79 -11.71 -3.56 6.55
C VAL A 79 -11.04 -4.37 7.67
N THR A 80 -11.77 -5.30 8.27
CA THR A 80 -11.24 -6.20 9.31
C THR A 80 -10.11 -7.09 8.78
N GLY A 81 -10.29 -7.72 7.61
CA GLY A 81 -9.27 -8.56 6.97
C GLY A 81 -8.01 -7.78 6.58
N ILE A 82 -8.16 -6.55 6.13
CA ILE A 82 -7.02 -5.66 5.82
C ILE A 82 -6.26 -5.28 7.10
N GLY A 83 -6.96 -5.09 8.22
CA GLY A 83 -6.33 -4.89 9.52
C GLY A 83 -5.38 -6.03 9.90
N PHE A 84 -5.75 -7.28 9.58
CA PHE A 84 -4.87 -8.44 9.78
C PHE A 84 -3.62 -8.40 8.87
N LEU A 85 -3.76 -8.04 7.60
CA LEU A 85 -2.63 -7.86 6.69
C LEU A 85 -1.69 -6.74 7.15
N GLY A 86 -2.25 -5.63 7.63
CA GLY A 86 -1.49 -4.51 8.20
C GLY A 86 -0.71 -4.92 9.45
N ALA A 87 -1.37 -5.63 10.37
CA ALA A 87 -0.71 -6.17 11.57
C ALA A 87 0.41 -7.17 11.21
N GLY A 88 0.21 -8.01 10.20
CA GLY A 88 1.22 -8.97 9.74
C GLY A 88 2.48 -8.32 9.15
N VAL A 89 2.41 -7.07 8.70
CA VAL A 89 3.57 -6.30 8.22
C VAL A 89 4.29 -5.53 9.32
N MET A 90 3.62 -5.32 10.47
CA MET A 90 4.23 -4.67 11.63
C MET A 90 5.09 -5.68 12.37
N LEU A 91 6.36 -5.33 12.57
CA LEU A 91 7.31 -6.16 13.31
C LEU A 91 7.81 -5.37 14.51
N SER A 92 8.03 -6.05 15.63
CA SER A 92 8.72 -5.48 16.79
C SER A 92 10.13 -6.04 16.86
N LYS A 93 11.14 -5.16 16.88
CA LYS A 93 12.54 -5.56 17.00
C LYS A 93 13.23 -4.66 18.02
N HIS A 94 13.82 -5.26 19.07
CA HIS A 94 14.53 -4.55 20.15
C HIS A 94 13.71 -3.43 20.83
N GLY A 95 12.39 -3.60 20.96
CA GLY A 95 11.51 -2.61 21.58
C GLY A 95 11.04 -1.49 20.65
N GLU A 96 11.46 -1.49 19.38
CA GLU A 96 11.00 -0.56 18.35
C GLU A 96 10.01 -1.24 17.40
N VAL A 97 8.89 -0.55 17.10
CA VAL A 97 7.88 -1.02 16.15
C VAL A 97 8.22 -0.50 14.76
N ILE A 98 8.49 -1.41 13.83
CA ILE A 98 8.73 -1.11 12.42
C ILE A 98 7.52 -1.51 11.57
N GLY A 99 7.37 -0.87 10.41
CA GLY A 99 6.33 -1.23 9.44
C GLY A 99 5.00 -0.48 9.59
N VAL A 100 4.86 0.44 10.55
CA VAL A 100 3.64 1.25 10.77
C VAL A 100 3.17 1.94 9.48
N THR A 101 4.08 2.61 8.77
CA THR A 101 3.76 3.28 7.50
C THR A 101 3.38 2.30 6.39
N SER A 102 3.90 1.06 6.43
CA SER A 102 3.53 0.02 5.47
C SER A 102 2.14 -0.53 5.77
N ALA A 103 1.78 -0.70 7.04
CA ALA A 103 0.42 -1.03 7.46
C ALA A 103 -0.58 0.05 7.04
N ALA A 104 -0.24 1.33 7.24
CA ALA A 104 -1.05 2.45 6.78
C ALA A 104 -1.20 2.48 5.24
N ALA A 105 -0.14 2.14 4.50
CA ALA A 105 -0.21 2.04 3.04
C ALA A 105 -1.16 0.92 2.59
N ILE A 106 -1.11 -0.26 3.23
CA ILE A 106 -2.06 -1.36 2.99
C ILE A 106 -3.51 -0.91 3.22
N TRP A 107 -3.75 -0.15 4.30
CA TRP A 107 -5.06 0.41 4.59
C TRP A 107 -5.56 1.35 3.49
N MET A 108 -4.70 2.27 3.04
CA MET A 108 -5.04 3.19 1.96
C MET A 108 -5.30 2.49 0.63
N LEU A 109 -4.49 1.48 0.28
CA LEU A 109 -4.69 0.67 -0.93
C LEU A 109 -6.08 0.06 -0.98
N ALA A 110 -6.52 -0.53 0.13
CA ALA A 110 -7.86 -1.07 0.20
C ALA A 110 -8.97 -0.01 0.09
N ALA A 111 -8.82 1.13 0.76
CA ALA A 111 -9.78 2.23 0.64
C ALA A 111 -9.93 2.71 -0.82
N LEU A 112 -8.84 2.70 -1.60
CA LEU A 112 -8.89 2.98 -3.04
C LEU A 112 -9.68 1.90 -3.80
N GLY A 113 -9.51 0.62 -3.47
CA GLY A 113 -10.30 -0.47 -4.06
C GLY A 113 -11.80 -0.31 -3.80
N VAL A 114 -12.16 0.15 -2.60
CA VAL A 114 -13.54 0.50 -2.23
C VAL A 114 -14.06 1.61 -3.14
N LEU A 115 -13.35 2.73 -3.27
CA LEU A 115 -13.76 3.84 -4.14
C LEU A 115 -13.92 3.43 -5.60
N ILE A 116 -13.05 2.55 -6.10
CA ILE A 116 -13.12 2.03 -7.47
C ILE A 116 -14.39 1.18 -7.65
N SER A 117 -14.78 0.37 -6.66
CA SER A 117 -16.02 -0.43 -6.73
C SER A 117 -17.28 0.44 -6.74
N LEU A 118 -17.22 1.63 -6.14
CA LEU A 118 -18.27 2.64 -6.19
C LEU A 118 -18.28 3.46 -7.50
N GLY A 119 -17.44 3.10 -8.48
CA GLY A 119 -17.35 3.78 -9.78
C GLY A 119 -16.54 5.08 -9.78
N SER A 120 -15.96 5.48 -8.65
CA SER A 120 -15.25 6.76 -8.49
C SER A 120 -13.79 6.70 -8.95
N LEU A 121 -13.56 6.38 -10.24
CA LEU A 121 -12.23 6.11 -10.80
C LEU A 121 -11.28 7.31 -10.71
N LEU A 122 -11.74 8.50 -11.12
CA LEU A 122 -10.92 9.72 -11.10
C LEU A 122 -10.54 10.13 -9.67
N THR A 123 -11.44 9.94 -8.71
CA THR A 123 -11.19 10.20 -7.30
C THR A 123 -10.13 9.25 -6.75
N ALA A 124 -10.19 7.96 -7.12
CA ALA A 124 -9.18 6.99 -6.72
C ALA A 124 -7.78 7.36 -7.24
N ILE A 125 -7.67 7.83 -8.49
CA ILE A 125 -6.40 8.30 -9.07
C ILE A 125 -5.85 9.52 -8.31
N LYS A 126 -6.71 10.53 -8.04
CA LYS A 126 -6.29 11.72 -7.28
C LYS A 126 -5.80 11.35 -5.89
N LEU A 127 -6.50 10.45 -5.20
CA LEU A 127 -6.13 10.01 -3.86
C LEU A 127 -4.88 9.12 -3.87
N SER A 128 -4.65 8.29 -4.89
CA SER A 128 -3.40 7.51 -4.99
C SER A 128 -2.18 8.42 -5.15
N LEU A 129 -2.31 9.50 -5.93
CA LEU A 129 -1.26 10.52 -6.05
C LEU A 129 -1.05 11.27 -4.73
N LEU A 130 -2.12 11.61 -4.02
CA LEU A 130 -2.02 12.22 -2.68
C LEU A 130 -1.31 11.29 -1.70
N VAL A 131 -1.60 9.98 -1.71
CA VAL A 131 -0.91 8.99 -0.88
C VAL A 131 0.58 9.02 -1.18
N VAL A 132 0.99 8.94 -2.46
CA VAL A 132 2.41 9.03 -2.83
C VAL A 132 3.02 10.37 -2.39
N LEU A 133 2.30 11.49 -2.51
CA LEU A 133 2.76 12.79 -2.06
C LEU A 133 3.02 12.81 -0.55
N ILE A 134 2.11 12.27 0.26
CA ILE A 134 2.29 12.17 1.73
C ILE A 134 3.51 11.31 2.04
N LEU A 135 3.62 10.16 1.39
CA LEU A 135 4.71 9.20 1.59
C LEU A 135 6.08 9.79 1.21
N CYS A 136 6.16 10.52 0.11
CA CYS A 136 7.36 11.22 -0.32
C CYS A 136 7.67 12.46 0.52
N GLY A 137 6.65 13.24 0.88
CA GLY A 137 6.77 14.52 1.56
C GLY A 137 7.27 14.39 2.98
N VAL A 138 6.80 13.39 3.73
CA VAL A 138 7.26 13.13 5.11
C VAL A 138 8.74 12.79 5.12
N GLU A 139 9.21 11.93 4.22
CA GLU A 139 10.62 11.54 4.17
C GLU A 139 11.53 12.68 3.66
N PHE A 140 11.05 13.52 2.74
CA PHE A 140 11.78 14.73 2.33
C PHE A 140 11.96 15.72 3.49
N LEU A 141 10.90 15.93 4.27
CA LEU A 141 10.94 16.81 5.43
C LEU A 141 11.89 16.26 6.51
N GLU A 142 11.83 14.96 6.75
CA GLU A 142 12.71 14.29 7.70
C GLU A 142 14.19 14.39 7.30
N ASN A 143 14.52 14.20 6.03
CA ASN A 143 15.89 14.36 5.53
C ASN A 143 16.38 15.81 5.63
N ARG A 144 15.51 16.80 5.42
CA ARG A 144 15.85 18.23 5.59
C ARG A 144 16.14 18.56 7.05
N LEU A 145 15.37 18.02 7.99
CA LEU A 145 15.54 18.27 9.43
C LEU A 145 16.72 17.51 10.03
N ARG A 146 17.00 16.27 9.61
CA ARG A 146 18.17 15.50 10.07
C ARG A 146 19.51 16.15 9.70
N VAL A 147 19.57 16.96 8.64
CA VAL A 147 20.74 17.78 8.29
C VAL A 147 21.01 18.88 9.33
N LEU A 148 19.96 19.41 9.99
CA LEU A 148 20.11 20.44 11.03
C LEU A 148 20.58 19.86 12.37
N THR A 149 20.24 18.60 12.68
CA THR A 149 20.62 17.96 13.96
C THR A 149 22.04 17.37 13.97
N ARG A 150 22.64 17.11 12.81
CA ARG A 150 23.99 16.50 12.72
C ARG A 150 25.16 17.39 13.15
N GLY A 151 24.95 18.70 13.36
CA GLY A 151 26.01 19.64 13.72
C GLY A 151 26.57 19.55 15.15
N VAL A 152 25.97 18.75 16.04
CA VAL A 152 26.27 18.82 17.50
C VAL A 152 26.94 17.58 18.11
N HIS A 153 27.06 16.45 17.40
CA HIS A 153 27.69 15.21 17.95
C HIS A 153 28.91 14.69 17.16
N GLN A 154 29.70 15.60 16.56
CA GLN A 154 31.01 15.25 15.98
C GLN A 154 32.17 15.78 16.84
N LYS A 155 32.18 15.43 18.13
CA LYS A 155 33.39 15.47 18.96
C LYS A 155 33.13 14.70 20.25
N THR A 156 33.55 13.44 20.32
CA THR A 156 34.10 12.73 21.49
C THR A 156 34.37 11.30 21.04
N ASP A 157 35.56 11.06 20.47
CA ASP A 157 36.61 10.27 21.11
C ASP A 157 37.63 9.78 20.06
N GLN A 158 38.54 10.67 19.69
CA GLN A 158 39.82 10.33 19.06
C GLN A 158 40.94 10.78 19.99
N THR A 159 40.89 10.40 21.27
CA THR A 159 42.01 10.68 22.18
C THR A 159 41.99 9.73 23.38
N SER A 160 42.26 8.44 23.15
CA SER A 160 42.90 7.65 24.22
C SER A 160 43.67 6.46 23.63
N GLY A 161 44.98 6.43 23.86
CA GLY A 161 45.70 5.15 23.97
C GLY A 161 46.87 4.87 23.04
N ARG A 162 47.49 5.85 22.38
CA ARG A 162 48.92 5.71 22.02
C ARG A 162 49.75 5.89 23.30
N SER A 163 50.06 4.82 24.03
CA SER A 163 51.19 4.83 24.97
C SER A 163 51.59 3.43 25.45
N GLY A 164 52.81 3.03 25.09
CA GLY A 164 53.64 2.02 25.77
C GLY A 164 53.26 0.56 25.50
N ARG A 165 54.19 -0.38 25.29
CA ARG A 165 55.58 -0.41 25.75
C ARG A 165 56.20 -1.67 25.15
N GLY A 166 57.36 -1.54 24.51
CA GLY A 166 58.18 -2.70 24.21
C GLY A 166 58.61 -3.43 25.49
N LYS A 167 58.79 -4.73 25.39
CA LYS A 167 59.86 -5.53 26.01
C LYS A 167 59.68 -6.99 25.60
N LEU A 168 60.70 -7.45 24.86
CA LEU A 168 61.28 -8.80 24.80
C LEU A 168 60.36 -9.95 24.43
#